data_AF-A0A1Q8JU03-F1
#
_entry.id   AF-A0A1Q8JU03-F1
#
_cell.length_a   1.000
_cell.length_b   1.000
_cell.length_c   1.000
_cell.angle_alpha   90.00
_cell.angle_beta   90.00
_cell.angle_gamma   90.00
#
_symmetry.space_group_name_H-M   'P 1'
#
loop_
_entity.id
_entity.type
_entity.pdbx_description
1 polymer ?
#
loop_
_entity_poly.entity_id
_entity_poly.type
_entity_poly.pdbx_seq_one_letter_code
_entity_poly.pdbx_strand_id
1 'polypeptide(L)'
;MAAQYGGRVVVSATPGVAVSIRRTRAVEVALTAASKAIAMPLLVKKVVAELPGSAPESVQGMLLDLLRGGVLVSCLRASSVVVDPMVNLVERGVTDGRSAARTVDLGLAGAVVLPETVADEIENGAALLLRLTRHRRGHPGWQAYHREFLERFGTGARVGLDDLFDPAAGLGIPEHIATGI
;
A
#
# COMPACT_ATOMS: atom_id res chain seq x y z
N MET A 1 3.34 1.57 -3.42
CA MET A 1 4.69 1.91 -2.92
C MET A 1 5.17 3.12 -3.72
N ALA A 2 5.51 4.22 -3.06
CA ALA A 2 5.95 5.45 -3.73
C ALA A 2 7.47 5.50 -3.65
N ALA A 3 8.17 5.48 -4.78
CA ALA A 3 9.62 5.57 -4.83
C ALA A 3 10.01 6.96 -5.35
N GLN A 4 11.00 7.59 -4.72
CA GLN A 4 11.38 8.98 -4.97
C GLN A 4 12.63 9.04 -5.87
N TYR A 5 12.49 9.68 -7.04
CA TYR A 5 13.57 9.81 -8.03
C TYR A 5 13.76 11.26 -8.47
N GLY A 6 14.90 11.87 -8.15
CA GLY A 6 15.43 13.03 -8.88
C GLY A 6 14.42 14.12 -9.29
N GLY A 7 13.58 14.61 -8.37
CA GLY A 7 12.58 15.64 -8.67
C GLY A 7 11.27 15.13 -9.28
N ARG A 8 11.00 13.83 -9.25
CA ARG A 8 9.74 13.19 -9.69
C ARG A 8 9.20 12.29 -8.59
N VAL A 9 7.88 12.23 -8.49
CA VAL A 9 7.19 11.27 -7.61
C VAL A 9 6.70 10.14 -8.50
N VAL A 10 7.15 8.91 -8.21
CA VAL A 10 6.69 7.70 -8.90
C VAL A 10 5.81 6.91 -7.95
N VAL A 11 4.54 6.74 -8.32
CA VAL A 11 3.61 5.91 -7.55
C VAL A 11 3.11 4.78 -8.43
N SER A 12 3.24 3.56 -7.91
CA SER A 12 2.49 2.42 -8.42
C SER A 12 1.29 2.20 -7.51
N ALA A 13 0.13 2.70 -7.96
CA ALA A 13 -1.17 2.52 -7.30
C ALA A 13 -1.90 1.26 -7.80
N THR A 14 -1.50 0.75 -8.96
CA THR A 14 -1.97 -0.49 -9.59
C THR A 14 -0.75 -1.31 -10.02
N PRO A 15 -0.70 -2.63 -9.76
CA PRO A 15 0.38 -3.49 -10.24
C PRO A 15 0.57 -3.31 -11.76
N GLY A 16 1.79 -3.01 -12.20
CA GLY A 16 2.12 -2.80 -13.62
C GLY A 16 1.89 -1.39 -14.19
N VAL A 17 1.31 -0.45 -13.43
CA VAL A 17 1.14 0.94 -13.86
C VAL A 17 1.89 1.88 -12.92
N ALA A 18 2.96 2.50 -13.42
CA ALA A 18 3.73 3.51 -12.71
C ALA A 18 3.39 4.91 -13.26
N VAL A 19 2.91 5.80 -12.39
CA VAL A 19 2.64 7.20 -12.73
C VAL A 19 3.80 8.04 -12.24
N SER A 20 4.51 8.71 -13.16
CA SER A 20 5.61 9.64 -12.86
C SER A 20 5.17 11.08 -13.06
N ILE A 21 5.11 11.86 -11.98
CA ILE A 21 4.73 13.29 -12.03
C ILE A 21 5.94 14.15 -11.67
N ARG A 22 6.13 15.24 -12.41
CA ARG A 22 7.14 16.26 -12.11
C ARG A 22 6.83 16.93 -10.77
N ARG A 23 7.81 17.02 -9.85
CA ARG A 23 7.67 17.78 -8.59
C ARG A 23 7.68 19.27 -8.89
N THR A 24 6.50 19.82 -9.18
CA THR A 24 6.29 21.27 -9.18
C THR A 24 6.09 21.74 -7.74
N ARG A 25 6.38 23.01 -7.46
CA ARG A 25 6.17 23.60 -6.13
C ARG A 25 4.75 23.39 -5.61
N ALA A 26 3.75 23.40 -6.52
CA ALA A 26 2.36 23.12 -6.19
C ALA A 26 2.11 21.69 -5.72
N VAL A 27 2.76 20.71 -6.37
CA VAL A 27 2.68 19.30 -5.97
C VAL A 27 3.40 19.06 -4.64
N GLU A 28 4.54 19.70 -4.39
CA GLU A 28 5.24 19.58 -3.09
C GLU A 28 4.41 20.11 -1.92
N VAL A 29 3.81 21.29 -2.08
CA VAL A 29 2.93 21.89 -1.07
C VAL A 29 1.72 20.99 -0.81
N ALA A 30 1.09 20.45 -1.86
CA ALA A 30 -0.03 19.53 -1.74
C ALA A 30 0.36 18.24 -0.98
N LEU A 31 1.49 17.62 -1.32
CA LEU A 31 1.97 16.40 -0.66
C LEU A 31 2.35 16.65 0.80
N THR A 32 2.99 17.78 1.10
CA THR A 32 3.36 18.16 2.46
C THR A 32 2.11 18.39 3.32
N ALA A 33 1.13 19.14 2.79
CA ALA A 33 -0.13 19.40 3.47
C ALA A 33 -1.00 18.14 3.66
N ALA A 34 -0.90 17.18 2.73
CA ALA A 34 -1.62 15.90 2.76
C ALA A 34 -0.84 14.76 3.45
N SER A 35 0.32 15.04 4.04
CA SER A 35 1.08 14.06 4.85
C SER A 35 0.28 13.49 6.02
N LYS A 36 -0.73 14.24 6.49
CA LYS A 36 -1.80 13.78 7.38
C LYS A 36 -3.14 13.86 6.64
N ALA A 37 -4.05 12.94 6.93
CA ALA A 37 -5.40 12.95 6.36
C ALA A 37 -6.06 14.33 6.58
N ILE A 38 -6.46 14.97 5.48
CA ILE A 38 -7.03 16.33 5.46
C ILE A 38 -8.23 16.36 4.52
N ALA A 39 -9.29 17.06 4.92
CA ALA A 39 -10.46 17.23 4.07
C ALA A 39 -10.11 18.06 2.82
N MET A 40 -10.62 17.66 1.65
CA MET A 40 -10.33 18.31 0.37
C MET A 40 -10.52 19.84 0.38
N PRO A 41 -11.57 20.41 0.98
CA PRO A 41 -11.73 21.87 1.04
C PRO A 41 -10.63 22.57 1.84
N LEU A 42 -10.14 21.95 2.92
CA LEU A 42 -9.04 22.48 3.73
C LEU A 42 -7.70 22.34 3.02
N LEU A 43 -7.52 21.28 2.24
CA LEU A 43 -6.33 21.09 1.41
C LEU A 43 -6.24 22.16 0.32
N VAL A 44 -7.32 22.41 -0.42
CA VAL A 44 -7.39 23.50 -1.43
C VAL A 44 -7.06 24.84 -0.78
N LYS A 45 -7.65 25.15 0.37
CA LYS A 45 -7.37 26.41 1.10
C LYS A 45 -5.89 26.55 1.49
N LYS A 46 -5.25 25.49 1.96
CA LYS A 46 -3.82 25.50 2.31
C LYS A 46 -2.93 25.69 1.08
N VAL A 47 -3.20 24.96 0.01
CA VAL A 47 -2.42 25.05 -1.24
C VAL A 47 -2.54 26.44 -1.87
N VAL A 48 -3.75 27.03 -1.89
CA VAL A 48 -3.98 28.39 -2.38
C VAL A 48 -3.28 29.44 -1.51
N ALA A 49 -3.26 29.27 -0.18
CA ALA A 49 -2.57 30.19 0.73
C ALA A 49 -1.04 30.19 0.55
N GLU A 50 -0.45 29.04 0.21
CA GLU A 50 1.00 28.91 -0.02
C GLU A 50 1.41 29.20 -1.48
N LEU A 51 0.44 29.33 -2.40
CA LEU A 51 0.64 29.67 -3.82
C LEU A 51 -0.26 30.85 -4.23
N PRO A 52 0.00 32.06 -3.70
CA PRO A 52 -0.77 33.25 -4.06
C PRO A 52 -0.68 33.50 -5.57
N GLY A 53 -1.83 33.47 -6.25
CA GLY A 53 -1.94 33.63 -7.71
C GLY A 53 -2.55 32.44 -8.46
N SER A 54 -2.80 31.32 -7.79
CA SER A 54 -3.49 30.15 -8.40
C SER A 54 -5.00 30.20 -8.13
N ALA A 55 -5.81 29.98 -9.17
CA ALA A 55 -7.26 29.88 -9.02
C ALA A 55 -7.65 28.60 -8.23
N PRO A 56 -8.61 28.67 -7.28
CA PRO A 56 -9.04 27.53 -6.49
C PRO A 56 -9.49 26.32 -7.34
N GLU A 57 -10.11 26.58 -8.49
CA GLU A 57 -10.60 25.56 -9.43
C GLU A 57 -9.44 24.80 -10.10
N SER A 58 -8.37 25.52 -10.48
CA SER A 58 -7.17 24.89 -11.04
C SER A 58 -6.44 24.05 -9.99
N VAL A 59 -6.37 24.52 -8.74
CA VAL A 59 -5.81 23.75 -7.62
C VAL A 59 -6.63 22.50 -7.34
N GLN A 60 -7.96 22.61 -7.35
CA GLN A 60 -8.85 21.47 -7.19
C GLN A 60 -8.71 20.46 -8.33
N GLY A 61 -8.62 20.92 -9.59
CA GLY A 61 -8.37 20.06 -10.75
C GLY A 61 -7.04 19.30 -10.61
N MET A 62 -5.97 19.99 -10.23
CA MET A 62 -4.67 19.36 -9.96
C MET A 62 -4.76 18.29 -8.86
N LEU A 63 -5.44 18.57 -7.73
CA LEU A 63 -5.60 17.61 -6.64
C LEU A 63 -6.42 16.39 -7.06
N LEU A 64 -7.44 16.58 -7.90
CA LEU A 64 -8.22 15.47 -8.49
C LEU A 64 -7.36 14.60 -9.41
N ASP A 65 -6.47 15.21 -10.19
CA ASP A 65 -5.55 14.46 -11.06
C ASP A 65 -4.50 13.69 -10.24
N LEU A 66 -4.03 14.23 -9.12
CA LEU A 66 -3.18 13.50 -8.17
C LEU A 66 -3.89 12.33 -7.49
N LEU A 67 -5.19 12.48 -7.16
CA LEU A 67 -6.03 11.37 -6.65
C LEU A 67 -6.23 10.28 -7.71
N ARG A 68 -6.53 10.66 -8.95
CA ARG A 68 -6.71 9.72 -10.08
C ARG A 68 -5.42 8.97 -10.40
N GLY A 69 -4.27 9.65 -10.35
CA GLY A 69 -2.96 9.04 -10.50
C GLY A 69 -2.50 8.22 -9.30
N GLY A 70 -3.29 8.17 -8.22
CA GLY A 70 -2.98 7.44 -6.99
C GLY A 70 -1.81 8.01 -6.18
N VAL A 71 -1.38 9.23 -6.51
CA VAL A 71 -0.32 9.95 -5.79
C VAL A 71 -0.85 10.50 -4.46
N LEU A 72 -2.11 10.96 -4.46
CA LEU A 72 -2.89 11.10 -3.24
C LEU A 72 -3.79 9.87 -3.09
N VAL A 73 -3.87 9.32 -1.89
CA VAL A 73 -4.79 8.24 -1.58
C VAL A 73 -5.94 8.82 -0.76
N SER A 74 -7.17 8.58 -1.21
CA SER A 74 -8.34 8.99 -0.44
C SER A 74 -8.53 8.07 0.76
N CYS A 75 -8.77 8.64 1.93
CA CYS A 75 -9.22 7.92 3.12
C CYS A 75 -10.64 7.31 2.97
N LEU A 76 -11.27 7.44 1.79
CA LEU A 76 -12.49 6.74 1.42
C LEU A 76 -12.25 5.32 0.91
N ARG A 77 -11.00 4.91 0.68
CA ARG A 77 -10.71 3.47 0.59
C ARG A 77 -10.96 2.90 1.97
N ALA A 78 -11.95 2.01 2.06
CA ALA A 78 -12.16 1.18 3.24
C ALA A 78 -10.81 0.63 3.70
N SER A 79 -10.38 1.03 4.88
CA SER A 79 -9.19 0.48 5.50
C SER A 79 -9.39 -1.02 5.62
N SER A 80 -8.47 -1.82 5.07
CA SER A 80 -8.51 -3.28 5.20
C SER A 80 -8.32 -3.76 6.64
N VAL A 81 -8.13 -2.83 7.58
CA VAL A 81 -7.92 -3.07 9.02
C VAL A 81 -9.21 -2.79 9.82
N VAL A 82 -10.25 -2.24 9.20
CA VAL A 82 -11.52 -1.94 9.87
C VAL A 82 -12.49 -3.11 9.64
N VAL A 83 -12.96 -3.68 10.76
CA VAL A 83 -13.86 -4.84 10.82
C VAL A 83 -15.15 -4.63 10.03
N ASP A 84 -15.64 -3.38 9.95
CA ASP A 84 -16.77 -3.01 9.10
C ASP A 84 -16.40 -1.84 8.15
N PRO A 85 -16.09 -2.12 6.88
CA PRO A 85 -15.74 -1.09 5.91
C PRO A 85 -16.90 -0.15 5.58
N MET A 86 -18.15 -0.57 5.81
CA MET A 86 -19.35 0.20 5.48
C MET A 86 -19.67 1.27 6.52
N VAL A 87 -19.41 1.02 7.81
CA VAL A 87 -19.57 2.05 8.87
C VAL A 87 -18.74 3.29 8.55
N ASN A 88 -17.49 3.09 8.13
CA ASN A 88 -16.59 4.20 7.76
C ASN A 88 -17.11 5.01 6.56
N LEU A 89 -17.73 4.35 5.59
CA LEU A 89 -18.28 4.99 4.39
C LEU A 89 -19.60 5.74 4.68
N VAL A 90 -20.44 5.19 5.56
CA VAL A 90 -21.70 5.81 5.99
C VAL A 90 -21.44 7.04 6.85
N GLU A 91 -20.53 6.97 7.82
CA GLU A 91 -20.14 8.11 8.66
C GLU A 91 -19.58 9.28 7.83
N ARG A 92 -18.95 8.98 6.69
CA ARG A 92 -18.39 9.98 5.76
C ARG A 92 -19.38 10.43 4.69
N GLY A 93 -20.61 9.90 4.68
CA GLY A 93 -21.69 10.29 3.76
C GLY A 93 -21.45 9.92 2.29
N VAL A 94 -20.66 8.88 2.02
CA VAL A 94 -20.22 8.50 0.65
C VAL A 94 -21.04 7.36 0.03
N THR A 95 -22.05 6.83 0.73
CA THR A 95 -22.90 5.78 0.18
C THR A 95 -24.10 6.39 -0.56
N ASP A 96 -24.05 6.45 -1.89
CA ASP A 96 -25.30 6.27 -2.64
C ASP A 96 -25.63 4.78 -2.57
N GLY A 97 -26.87 4.44 -2.23
CA GLY A 97 -27.26 3.08 -1.85
C GLY A 97 -27.23 2.06 -2.99
N ARG A 98 -26.52 2.29 -4.10
CA ARG A 98 -26.77 1.56 -5.35
C ARG A 98 -25.66 0.61 -5.83
N SER A 99 -24.50 0.48 -5.18
CA SER A 99 -23.51 -0.50 -5.66
C SER A 99 -22.46 -0.97 -4.66
N ALA A 100 -22.86 -1.77 -3.67
CA ALA A 100 -21.92 -2.64 -2.97
C ALA A 100 -22.58 -4.01 -2.78
N ALA A 101 -22.00 -5.04 -3.39
CA ALA A 101 -22.35 -6.42 -3.07
C ALA A 101 -22.09 -6.63 -1.57
N ARG A 102 -23.14 -6.83 -0.79
CA ARG A 102 -23.04 -7.01 0.66
C ARG A 102 -22.58 -8.44 0.93
N THR A 103 -21.40 -8.58 1.49
CA THR A 103 -20.94 -9.84 2.09
C THR A 103 -21.47 -9.90 3.52
N VAL A 104 -22.10 -11.01 3.88
CA VAL A 104 -22.59 -11.26 5.24
C VAL A 104 -21.81 -12.44 5.79
N ASP A 105 -21.08 -12.21 6.88
CA ASP A 105 -20.44 -13.28 7.63
C ASP A 105 -21.41 -13.77 8.73
N LEU A 106 -21.74 -15.06 8.70
CA LEU A 106 -22.60 -15.68 9.71
C LEU A 106 -21.73 -16.42 10.72
N GLY A 107 -21.73 -15.95 11.96
CA GLY A 107 -21.15 -16.70 13.08
C GLY A 107 -22.15 -17.72 13.63
N LEU A 108 -21.73 -18.97 13.81
CA LEU A 108 -22.50 -19.94 14.59
C LEU A 108 -22.43 -19.55 16.08
N ALA A 109 -23.59 -19.33 16.70
CA ALA A 109 -23.70 -19.10 18.14
C ALA A 109 -23.56 -20.43 18.90
N GLY A 110 -22.32 -20.90 19.03
CA GLY A 110 -22.01 -22.13 19.75
C GLY A 110 -20.52 -22.30 20.02
N ALA A 111 -20.19 -22.98 21.12
CA ALA A 111 -18.83 -23.42 21.39
C ALA A 111 -18.66 -24.86 20.90
N VAL A 112 -17.63 -25.13 20.10
CA VAL A 112 -17.25 -26.48 19.67
C VAL A 112 -16.09 -26.93 20.54
N VAL A 113 -16.25 -28.05 21.25
CA VAL A 113 -15.17 -28.70 22.00
C VAL A 113 -14.67 -29.89 21.19
N LEU A 114 -13.39 -29.90 20.87
CA LEU A 114 -12.73 -30.98 20.14
C LEU A 114 -12.05 -31.94 21.12
N PRO A 115 -12.08 -33.27 20.87
CA PRO A 115 -11.25 -34.23 21.60
C PRO A 115 -9.75 -33.95 21.43
N GLU A 116 -8.94 -34.26 22.44
CA GLU A 116 -7.46 -34.08 22.39
C GLU A 116 -6.82 -34.80 21.21
N THR A 117 -7.33 -35.98 20.84
CA THR A 117 -6.82 -36.74 19.69
C THR A 117 -6.94 -35.99 18.37
N VAL A 118 -7.93 -35.10 18.22
CA VAL A 118 -8.09 -34.27 17.02
C VAL A 118 -7.08 -33.12 17.05
N ALA A 119 -6.78 -32.56 18.23
CA ALA A 119 -5.74 -31.54 18.37
C ALA A 119 -4.37 -32.11 18.01
N ASP A 120 -4.03 -33.30 18.53
CA ASP A 120 -2.78 -34.01 18.21
C ASP A 120 -2.64 -34.27 16.70
N GLU A 121 -3.73 -34.67 16.04
CA GLU A 121 -3.74 -34.90 14.60
C GLU A 121 -3.57 -33.61 13.79
N ILE A 122 -4.16 -32.50 14.25
CA ILE A 122 -3.95 -31.17 13.62
C ILE A 122 -2.50 -30.74 13.77
N GLU A 123 -1.88 -30.94 14.93
CA GLU A 123 -0.46 -30.63 15.14
C GLU A 123 0.44 -31.47 14.24
N ASN A 124 0.21 -32.78 14.17
CA ASN A 124 0.93 -33.68 13.28
C ASN A 124 0.76 -33.29 11.81
N GLY A 125 -0.47 -33.00 11.39
CA GLY A 125 -0.79 -32.53 10.05
C GLY A 125 -0.09 -31.21 9.70
N ALA A 126 -0.12 -30.23 10.60
CA ALA A 126 0.57 -28.95 10.42
C ALA A 126 2.09 -29.13 10.34
N ALA A 127 2.67 -29.98 11.20
CA ALA A 127 4.10 -30.31 11.15
C ALA A 127 4.49 -31.00 9.84
N LEU A 128 3.64 -31.89 9.32
CA LEU A 128 3.83 -32.52 8.01
C LEU A 128 3.74 -31.49 6.86
N LEU A 129 2.76 -30.59 6.87
CA LEU A 129 2.64 -29.52 5.87
C LEU A 129 3.87 -28.60 5.86
N LEU A 130 4.35 -28.20 7.04
CA LEU A 130 5.60 -27.46 7.18
C LEU A 130 6.79 -28.26 6.63
N ARG A 131 6.78 -29.58 6.83
CA ARG A 131 7.84 -30.44 6.33
C ARG A 131 7.82 -30.61 4.81
N LEU A 132 6.64 -30.63 4.20
CA LEU A 132 6.44 -30.80 2.77
C LEU A 132 6.49 -29.48 1.99
N THR A 133 6.49 -28.34 2.69
CA THR A 133 6.57 -27.02 2.06
C THR A 133 7.79 -26.94 1.15
N ARG A 134 7.55 -26.67 -0.14
CA ARG A 134 8.57 -26.64 -1.22
C ARG A 134 9.74 -25.70 -0.93
N HIS A 135 9.50 -24.63 -0.17
CA HIS A 135 10.48 -23.58 0.11
C HIS A 135 10.64 -23.32 1.62
N ARG A 136 11.03 -24.34 2.39
CA ARG A 136 11.21 -24.23 3.86
C ARG A 136 12.13 -23.10 4.33
N ARG A 137 13.13 -22.71 3.52
CA ARG A 137 14.07 -21.63 3.84
C ARG A 137 13.73 -20.32 3.13
N GLY A 138 12.49 -20.17 2.68
CA GLY A 138 12.04 -19.04 1.88
C GLY A 138 12.16 -19.29 0.37
N HIS A 139 11.41 -18.49 -0.40
CA HIS A 139 11.37 -18.56 -1.85
C HIS A 139 12.78 -18.37 -2.46
N PRO A 140 13.17 -19.12 -3.51
CA PRO A 140 14.50 -18.99 -4.12
C PRO A 140 14.78 -17.56 -4.61
N GLY A 141 13.77 -16.86 -5.13
CA GLY A 141 13.91 -15.46 -5.53
C GLY A 141 14.25 -14.52 -4.35
N TRP A 142 13.73 -14.79 -3.15
CA TRP A 142 14.10 -14.04 -1.95
C TRP A 142 15.53 -14.36 -1.48
N GLN A 143 15.98 -15.60 -1.64
CA GLN A 143 17.36 -15.99 -1.31
C GLN A 143 18.38 -15.35 -2.26
N ALA A 144 18.06 -15.31 -3.56
CA ALA A 144 18.89 -14.63 -4.56
C ALA A 144 18.98 -13.12 -4.26
N TYR A 145 17.84 -12.47 -4.04
CA TYR A 145 17.79 -11.04 -3.70
C TYR A 145 18.54 -10.71 -2.40
N HIS A 146 18.43 -11.56 -1.37
CA HIS A 146 19.19 -11.38 -0.12
C HIS A 146 20.70 -11.55 -0.33
N ARG A 147 21.13 -12.49 -1.19
CA ARG A 147 22.56 -12.66 -1.51
C ARG A 147 23.10 -11.42 -2.22
N GLU A 148 22.38 -10.90 -3.21
CA GLU A 148 22.78 -9.67 -3.91
C GLU A 148 22.83 -8.46 -2.96
N PHE A 149 21.91 -8.39 -1.98
CA PHE A 149 21.97 -7.39 -0.91
C PHE A 149 23.25 -7.48 -0.10
N LEU A 150 23.61 -8.69 0.35
CA LEU A 150 24.84 -8.89 1.12
C LEU A 150 26.10 -8.63 0.30
N GLU A 151 26.11 -8.96 -0.99
CA GLU A 151 27.23 -8.67 -1.89
C GLU A 151 27.45 -7.17 -2.11
N ARG A 152 26.35 -6.41 -2.26
CA ARG A 152 26.44 -4.96 -2.53
C ARG A 152 26.62 -4.10 -1.30
N PHE A 153 25.91 -4.42 -0.21
CA PHE A 153 25.85 -3.58 0.99
C PHE A 153 26.60 -4.17 2.19
N GLY A 154 26.94 -5.47 2.16
CA GLY A 154 27.66 -6.14 3.24
C GLY A 154 26.77 -6.59 4.40
N THR A 155 27.34 -7.41 5.28
CA THR A 155 26.67 -7.91 6.48
C THR A 155 26.55 -6.81 7.55
N GLY A 156 25.33 -6.36 7.82
CA GLY A 156 25.03 -5.36 8.86
C GLY A 156 24.72 -3.94 8.36
N ALA A 157 24.75 -3.71 7.05
CA ALA A 157 24.29 -2.45 6.47
C ALA A 157 22.78 -2.25 6.67
N ARG A 158 22.40 -1.03 7.04
CA ARG A 158 21.01 -0.59 7.12
C ARG A 158 20.73 0.35 5.96
N VAL A 159 20.02 -0.17 4.96
CA VAL A 159 19.60 0.59 3.77
C VAL A 159 18.11 0.89 3.91
N GLY A 160 17.70 2.13 3.63
CA GLY A 160 16.28 2.50 3.61
C GLY A 160 15.53 1.68 2.55
N LEU A 161 14.28 1.28 2.82
CA LEU A 161 13.54 0.44 1.89
C LEU A 161 13.31 1.13 0.53
N ASP A 162 13.14 2.46 0.55
CA ASP A 162 13.00 3.28 -0.65
C ASP A 162 14.30 3.30 -1.48
N ASP A 163 15.46 3.38 -0.83
CA ASP A 163 16.77 3.34 -1.47
C ASP A 163 17.14 1.93 -1.94
N LEU A 164 16.65 0.90 -1.25
CA LEU A 164 16.88 -0.50 -1.61
C LEU A 164 16.13 -0.90 -2.87
N PHE A 165 14.85 -0.54 -2.96
CA PHE A 165 14.01 -0.83 -4.13
C PHE A 165 14.30 0.07 -5.33
N ASP A 166 15.30 0.93 -5.20
CA ASP A 166 15.69 1.82 -6.25
C ASP A 166 16.28 1.07 -7.45
N PRO A 167 15.69 1.18 -8.66
CA PRO A 167 16.19 0.46 -9.83
C PRO A 167 17.48 1.06 -10.40
N ALA A 168 17.84 2.29 -10.04
CA ALA A 168 19.04 2.98 -10.50
C ALA A 168 20.18 2.96 -9.46
N ALA A 169 19.87 3.25 -8.19
CA ALA A 169 20.83 3.37 -7.11
C ALA A 169 20.82 2.19 -6.12
N GLY A 170 19.77 1.36 -6.14
CA GLY A 170 19.55 0.20 -5.27
C GLY A 170 19.60 -1.12 -6.01
N LEU A 171 18.92 -2.13 -5.47
CA LEU A 171 18.79 -3.48 -6.04
C LEU A 171 17.53 -3.63 -6.91
N GLY A 172 16.64 -2.64 -6.93
CA GLY A 172 15.35 -2.76 -7.63
C GLY A 172 14.42 -3.80 -6.98
N ILE A 173 13.34 -4.16 -7.67
CA ILE A 173 12.36 -5.15 -7.19
C ILE A 173 12.91 -6.57 -7.43
N PRO A 174 12.75 -7.52 -6.48
CA PRO A 174 13.13 -8.91 -6.68
C PRO A 174 12.49 -9.50 -7.95
N GLU A 175 13.29 -10.22 -8.74
CA GLU A 175 12.90 -10.75 -10.06
C GLU A 175 11.63 -11.61 -10.02
N HIS A 176 11.43 -12.42 -8.96
CA HIS A 176 10.25 -13.28 -8.83
C HIS A 176 8.95 -12.47 -8.64
N ILE A 177 9.04 -11.28 -8.04
CA ILE A 177 7.90 -10.38 -7.88
C ILE A 177 7.61 -9.66 -9.20
N ALA A 178 8.66 -9.25 -9.92
CA ALA A 178 8.51 -8.61 -11.22
C ALA A 178 7.91 -9.57 -12.28
N THR A 179 8.20 -10.87 -12.16
CA THR A 179 7.76 -11.90 -13.12
C THR A 179 6.39 -12.50 -12.77
N GLY A 180 5.87 -12.27 -11.56
CA GLY A 180 4.51 -12.64 -11.16
C GLY A 180 4.26 -14.15 -11.05
N ILE A 181 5.28 -14.93 -10.70
CA ILE A 181 5.20 -16.39 -10.51
C ILE A 181 5.49 -16.75 -9.05
#